data_AF-A0AAD5GQY5-F1
#
_entry.id   AF-A0AAD5GQY5-F1
#
_cell.length_a   1.000
_cell.length_b   1.000
_cell.length_c   1.000
_cell.angle_alpha   90.00
_cell.angle_beta   90.00
_cell.angle_gamma   90.00
#
_symmetry.space_group_name_H-M   'P 1'
#
loop_
_entity.id
_entity.type
_entity.pdbx_description
1 polymer ?
#
loop_
_entity_poly.entity_id
_entity_poly.type
_entity_poly.pdbx_seq_one_letter_code
_entity_poly.pdbx_strand_id
1 'polypeptide(L)'
;MDSHDEDISYTSLLSGNYHLSLVDSPPVPPSNRTNIKKSMRGSNFSIEEDKLLVSVWLNCSPDAIQGTNQTRSTFWEQVVEYFHQHKESTNERTMKSLSHRWSYIQKATNSFCVGEGEDHDVPKEKTVIVSTPTTSSPTQNVTENEVIELDRPTGRKAEKHKRKVEAKKMKYAHLEESRAQEKEFYRLKAEKFAYDRKAKEEKLRLQAEKMELSLQAEKLRLEAEKTELAKKESNERIMMMDVNSMPEIQRSYFEERQREIMRRSRA
;
A
#
# COMPACT_ATOMS: atom_id res chain seq x y z
N MET A 1 43.38 -15.30 -29.47
CA MET A 1 42.43 -14.55 -28.61
C MET A 1 41.86 -13.48 -29.49
N ASP A 2 40.57 -13.59 -29.74
CA ASP A 2 39.84 -12.88 -30.79
C ASP A 2 39.42 -11.49 -30.31
N SER A 3 39.59 -10.46 -31.12
CA SER A 3 39.10 -9.11 -30.87
C SER A 3 39.05 -8.27 -32.15
N HIS A 4 37.84 -7.78 -32.43
CA HIS A 4 37.48 -6.57 -33.18
C HIS A 4 37.78 -6.61 -34.71
N ASP A 5 36.99 -6.07 -35.63
CA ASP A 5 35.79 -5.22 -35.62
C ASP A 5 35.18 -5.26 -37.04
N GLU A 6 33.89 -4.91 -37.14
CA GLU A 6 33.15 -4.27 -38.25
C GLU A 6 33.73 -4.24 -39.68
N ASP A 7 32.93 -4.72 -40.66
CA ASP A 7 32.68 -3.95 -41.89
C ASP A 7 31.37 -4.39 -42.59
N ILE A 8 30.33 -3.56 -42.50
CA ILE A 8 29.16 -3.60 -43.40
C ILE A 8 29.24 -2.37 -44.30
N SER A 9 29.68 -2.59 -45.54
CA SER A 9 29.21 -1.83 -46.70
C SER A 9 29.06 -2.81 -47.87
N TYR A 10 28.12 -2.68 -48.79
CA TYR A 10 28.15 -1.64 -49.79
C TYR A 10 26.80 -1.64 -50.53
N THR A 11 26.13 -0.51 -50.47
CA THR A 11 25.24 0.08 -51.49
C THR A 11 24.72 -0.79 -52.66
N SER A 12 23.39 -0.73 -52.83
CA SER A 12 22.75 -0.36 -54.10
C SER A 12 22.82 -1.33 -55.27
N LEU A 13 21.78 -2.15 -55.44
CA LEU A 13 21.28 -2.55 -56.77
C LEU A 13 19.75 -2.50 -56.84
N LEU A 14 19.29 -1.31 -57.22
CA LEU A 14 18.25 -0.99 -58.20
C LEU A 14 16.97 -1.85 -58.28
N SER A 15 15.86 -1.17 -57.99
CA SER A 15 14.74 -0.95 -58.93
C SER A 15 14.81 -1.71 -60.26
N GLY A 16 14.01 -2.77 -60.38
CA GLY A 16 13.76 -3.47 -61.63
C GLY A 16 12.37 -4.10 -61.62
N ASN A 17 11.40 -3.42 -62.24
CA ASN A 17 10.10 -3.97 -62.60
C ASN A 17 10.29 -5.20 -63.51
N TYR A 18 9.71 -6.34 -63.13
CA TYR A 18 9.43 -7.44 -64.06
C TYR A 18 7.94 -7.78 -64.01
N HIS A 19 7.29 -7.56 -65.15
CA HIS A 19 5.93 -7.91 -65.50
C HIS A 19 5.97 -9.11 -66.46
N LEU A 20 4.86 -9.86 -66.56
CA LEU A 20 4.56 -11.08 -67.35
C LEU A 20 4.99 -12.42 -66.74
N SER A 21 4.23 -13.53 -66.79
CA SER A 21 2.84 -13.81 -67.20
C SER A 21 2.50 -15.29 -66.87
N LEU A 22 1.31 -15.51 -66.28
CA LEU A 22 0.24 -16.49 -66.60
C LEU A 22 0.53 -17.99 -66.92
N VAL A 23 -0.37 -18.85 -66.39
CA VAL A 23 -0.71 -20.30 -66.60
C VAL A 23 -0.07 -21.29 -65.60
N ASP A 24 -0.75 -22.24 -64.93
CA ASP A 24 -2.16 -22.66 -64.77
C ASP A 24 -2.27 -23.62 -63.54
N SER A 25 -3.51 -23.83 -63.04
CA SER A 25 -4.03 -24.90 -62.14
C SER A 25 -3.91 -24.79 -60.60
N PRO A 26 -4.86 -25.34 -59.80
CA PRO A 26 -6.29 -25.65 -60.02
C PRO A 26 -7.20 -25.18 -58.81
N PRO A 27 -8.51 -25.51 -58.73
CA PRO A 27 -9.55 -24.64 -58.14
C PRO A 27 -9.69 -24.68 -56.61
N VAL A 28 -10.11 -23.54 -56.07
CA VAL A 28 -10.55 -23.29 -54.69
C VAL A 28 -11.83 -24.06 -54.29
N PRO A 29 -11.90 -24.63 -53.08
CA PRO A 29 -13.15 -24.86 -52.37
C PRO A 29 -13.50 -23.67 -51.43
N PRO A 30 -14.78 -23.50 -51.07
CA PRO A 30 -15.37 -22.20 -50.79
C PRO A 30 -15.05 -21.63 -49.40
N SER A 31 -14.99 -20.31 -49.38
CA SER A 31 -14.90 -19.44 -48.21
C SER A 31 -16.11 -19.64 -47.28
N ASN A 32 -15.92 -20.36 -46.17
CA ASN A 32 -16.86 -20.35 -45.07
C ASN A 32 -16.60 -19.12 -44.18
N ARG A 33 -17.27 -18.02 -44.52
CA ARG A 33 -17.76 -17.08 -43.50
C ARG A 33 -18.63 -17.88 -42.53
N THR A 34 -18.20 -18.00 -41.28
CA THR A 34 -19.00 -17.78 -40.06
C THR A 34 -18.29 -18.40 -38.85
N ASN A 35 -17.74 -17.54 -37.99
CA ASN A 35 -18.16 -17.47 -36.59
C ASN A 35 -17.45 -16.27 -35.97
N ILE A 36 -18.14 -15.13 -35.93
CA ILE A 36 -17.87 -14.13 -34.89
C ILE A 36 -18.13 -14.88 -33.59
N LYS A 37 -17.08 -15.36 -32.93
CA LYS A 37 -17.16 -15.87 -31.57
C LYS A 37 -17.73 -14.72 -30.74
N LYS A 38 -19.01 -14.81 -30.41
CA LYS A 38 -19.66 -13.93 -29.42
C LYS A 38 -18.72 -13.91 -28.21
N SER A 39 -18.28 -12.73 -27.79
CA SER A 39 -17.48 -12.56 -26.58
C SER A 39 -18.18 -13.31 -25.46
N MET A 40 -17.62 -14.48 -25.10
CA MET A 40 -18.05 -15.23 -23.93
C MET A 40 -17.80 -14.29 -22.75
N ARG A 41 -18.86 -13.97 -22.01
CA ARG A 41 -18.69 -13.25 -20.73
C ARG A 41 -17.71 -14.06 -19.90
N GLY A 42 -16.68 -13.39 -19.38
CA GLY A 42 -15.72 -14.04 -18.49
C GLY A 42 -16.46 -14.71 -17.33
N SER A 43 -15.94 -15.85 -16.85
CA SER A 43 -16.51 -16.57 -15.71
C SER A 43 -16.72 -15.63 -14.52
N ASN A 44 -17.78 -15.82 -13.74
CA ASN A 44 -17.98 -15.06 -12.50
C ASN A 44 -16.84 -15.33 -11.51
N PHE A 45 -16.65 -14.41 -10.56
CA PHE A 45 -15.70 -14.62 -9.46
C PHE A 45 -16.29 -15.61 -8.46
N SER A 46 -15.50 -16.61 -8.07
CA SER A 46 -15.88 -17.53 -6.99
C SER A 46 -15.55 -16.93 -5.61
N ILE A 47 -16.09 -17.53 -4.55
CA ILE A 47 -15.81 -17.12 -3.17
C ILE A 47 -14.33 -17.36 -2.83
N GLU A 48 -13.75 -18.43 -3.36
CA GLU A 48 -12.34 -18.80 -3.21
C GLU A 48 -11.45 -17.77 -3.93
N GLU A 49 -11.84 -17.35 -5.13
CA GLU A 49 -11.15 -16.26 -5.85
C GLU A 49 -11.24 -14.94 -5.07
N ASP A 50 -12.36 -14.63 -4.42
CA ASP A 50 -12.47 -13.43 -3.57
C ASP A 50 -11.59 -13.51 -2.33
N LYS A 51 -11.57 -14.66 -1.64
CA LYS A 51 -10.70 -14.91 -0.48
C LYS A 51 -9.22 -14.76 -0.86
N LEU A 52 -8.84 -15.34 -2.00
CA LEU A 52 -7.50 -15.21 -2.54
C LEU A 52 -7.18 -13.76 -2.89
N LEU A 53 -8.11 -13.03 -3.52
CA LEU A 53 -7.90 -11.63 -3.85
C LEU A 53 -7.69 -10.77 -2.60
N VAL A 54 -8.43 -11.05 -1.51
CA VAL A 54 -8.24 -10.39 -0.20
C VAL A 54 -6.88 -10.73 0.41
N SER A 55 -6.46 -11.99 0.39
CA SER A 55 -5.16 -12.38 0.96
C SER A 55 -4.00 -11.77 0.17
N VAL A 56 -4.05 -11.81 -1.16
CA VAL A 56 -3.06 -11.17 -2.04
C VAL A 56 -2.99 -9.67 -1.74
N TRP A 57 -4.14 -8.99 -1.66
CA TRP A 57 -4.17 -7.57 -1.39
C TRP A 57 -3.57 -7.22 -0.02
N LEU A 58 -3.85 -8.02 1.02
CA LEU A 58 -3.27 -7.84 2.35
C LEU A 58 -1.77 -8.10 2.38
N ASN A 59 -1.26 -9.00 1.55
CA ASN A 59 0.18 -9.28 1.44
C ASN A 59 0.92 -8.18 0.67
N CYS A 60 0.33 -7.64 -0.40
CA CYS A 60 0.94 -6.58 -1.19
C CYS A 60 0.75 -5.17 -0.57
N SER A 61 -0.27 -4.96 0.27
CA SER A 61 -0.56 -3.64 0.88
C SER A 61 0.58 -3.12 1.78
N PRO A 62 1.26 -3.94 2.60
CA PRO A 62 2.47 -3.52 3.33
C PRO A 62 3.61 -3.06 2.42
N ASP A 63 3.86 -3.75 1.30
CA ASP A 63 4.96 -3.43 0.38
C ASP A 63 4.73 -2.13 -0.38
N ALA A 64 3.46 -1.83 -0.72
CA ALA A 64 3.05 -0.54 -1.27
C ALA A 64 3.26 0.64 -0.31
N ILE A 65 3.30 0.37 1.01
CA ILE A 65 3.43 1.37 2.07
C ILE A 65 4.90 1.54 2.48
N GLN A 66 5.73 0.50 2.32
CA GLN A 66 7.17 0.54 2.60
C GLN A 66 7.96 1.24 1.48
N GLY A 67 7.66 2.51 1.18
CA GLY A 67 8.56 3.49 0.55
C GLY A 67 9.21 3.15 -0.80
N THR A 68 8.97 1.96 -1.36
CA THR A 68 9.28 1.62 -2.73
C THR A 68 8.36 2.50 -3.56
N ASN A 69 8.86 3.23 -4.56
CA ASN A 69 8.08 4.09 -5.46
C ASN A 69 7.10 3.24 -6.31
N GLN A 70 6.17 2.56 -5.67
CA GLN A 70 5.23 1.68 -6.31
C GLN A 70 4.11 2.55 -6.88
N THR A 71 4.20 2.77 -8.19
CA THR A 71 3.06 3.32 -8.92
C THR A 71 1.84 2.41 -8.75
N ARG A 72 0.64 2.97 -8.85
CA ARG A 72 -0.59 2.16 -8.84
C ARG A 72 -0.55 1.00 -9.85
N SER A 73 0.16 1.16 -10.97
CA SER A 73 0.35 0.08 -11.97
C SER A 73 1.16 -1.07 -11.39
N THR A 74 2.34 -0.77 -10.84
CA THR A 74 3.24 -1.79 -10.30
C THR A 74 2.66 -2.50 -9.07
N PHE A 75 1.80 -1.84 -8.29
CA PHE A 75 1.01 -2.50 -7.25
C PHE A 75 0.06 -3.56 -7.82
N TRP A 76 -0.74 -3.19 -8.81
CA TRP A 76 -1.68 -4.13 -9.40
C TRP A 76 -1.00 -5.21 -10.24
N GLU A 77 0.20 -4.96 -10.78
CA GLU A 77 1.04 -5.98 -11.43
C GLU A 77 1.44 -7.07 -10.44
N GLN A 78 1.94 -6.70 -9.26
CA GLN A 78 2.25 -7.67 -8.19
C GLN A 78 1.02 -8.43 -7.72
N VAL A 79 -0.13 -7.75 -7.58
CA VAL A 79 -1.39 -8.40 -7.23
C VAL A 79 -1.82 -9.41 -8.29
N VAL A 80 -1.69 -9.09 -9.58
CA VAL A 80 -2.02 -10.02 -10.67
C VAL A 80 -1.10 -11.23 -10.65
N GLU A 81 0.22 -11.00 -10.54
CA GLU A 81 1.23 -12.06 -10.52
C GLU A 81 1.00 -13.03 -9.37
N TYR A 82 0.85 -12.50 -8.15
CA TYR A 82 0.64 -13.32 -6.96
C TYR A 82 -0.72 -14.05 -7.01
N PHE A 83 -1.76 -13.39 -7.55
CA PHE A 83 -3.07 -14.02 -7.73
C PHE A 83 -3.01 -15.18 -8.74
N HIS A 84 -2.30 -15.03 -9.86
CA HIS A 84 -2.15 -16.12 -10.83
C HIS A 84 -1.25 -17.25 -10.33
N GLN A 85 -0.27 -16.96 -9.48
CA GLN A 85 0.58 -17.98 -8.87
C GLN A 85 -0.17 -18.88 -7.88
N HIS A 86 -1.19 -18.36 -7.22
CA HIS A 86 -1.89 -19.05 -6.12
C HIS A 86 -3.34 -19.44 -6.47
N LYS A 87 -3.83 -19.15 -7.69
CA LYS A 87 -5.17 -19.56 -8.10
C LYS A 87 -5.18 -21.04 -8.51
N GLU A 88 -6.26 -21.71 -8.14
CA GLU A 88 -6.56 -23.08 -8.58
C GLU A 88 -7.40 -23.11 -9.87
N SER A 89 -7.95 -21.95 -10.29
CA SER A 89 -8.81 -21.86 -11.47
C SER A 89 -7.99 -21.76 -12.76
N THR A 90 -8.50 -22.33 -13.87
CA THR A 90 -7.87 -22.19 -15.20
C THR A 90 -8.17 -20.85 -15.87
N ASN A 91 -9.10 -20.07 -15.31
CA ASN A 91 -9.49 -18.77 -15.86
C ASN A 91 -8.36 -17.75 -15.69
N GLU A 92 -8.06 -17.02 -16.75
CA GLU A 92 -7.18 -15.85 -16.68
C GLU A 92 -7.97 -14.63 -16.21
N ARG A 93 -7.43 -13.96 -15.19
CA ARG A 93 -7.98 -12.71 -14.67
C ARG A 93 -7.08 -11.55 -15.06
N THR A 94 -7.63 -10.57 -15.74
CA THR A 94 -6.88 -9.36 -16.09
C THR A 94 -6.81 -8.41 -14.89
N MET A 95 -5.78 -7.58 -14.84
CA MET A 95 -5.63 -6.49 -13.86
C MET A 95 -6.94 -5.70 -13.67
N LYS A 96 -7.60 -5.35 -14.78
CA LYS A 96 -8.87 -4.60 -14.79
C LYS A 96 -10.00 -5.35 -14.09
N SER A 97 -10.10 -6.68 -14.29
CA SER A 97 -11.12 -7.50 -13.65
C SER A 97 -10.90 -7.64 -12.15
N LEU A 98 -9.65 -7.87 -11.72
CA LEU A 98 -9.29 -7.99 -10.30
C LEU A 98 -9.48 -6.67 -9.56
N SER A 99 -9.04 -5.55 -10.16
CA SER A 99 -9.25 -4.22 -9.59
C SER A 99 -10.74 -3.86 -9.44
N HIS A 100 -11.56 -4.22 -10.44
CA HIS A 100 -13.00 -4.00 -10.37
C HIS A 100 -13.67 -4.88 -9.31
N ARG A 101 -13.28 -6.16 -9.21
CA ARG A 101 -13.80 -7.07 -8.19
C ARG A 101 -13.41 -6.63 -6.79
N TRP A 102 -12.16 -6.23 -6.58
CA TRP A 102 -11.69 -5.66 -5.33
C TRP A 102 -12.50 -4.43 -4.91
N SER A 103 -12.78 -3.52 -5.85
CA SER A 103 -13.61 -2.34 -5.58
C SER A 103 -15.02 -2.70 -5.11
N TYR A 104 -15.56 -3.85 -5.55
CA TYR A 104 -16.85 -4.35 -5.11
C TYR A 104 -16.77 -4.95 -3.70
N ILE A 105 -15.76 -5.78 -3.45
CA ILE A 105 -15.49 -6.37 -2.12
C ILE A 105 -15.31 -5.24 -1.08
N GLN A 106 -14.45 -4.26 -1.38
CA GLN A 106 -14.17 -3.12 -0.50
C GLN A 106 -15.43 -2.31 -0.16
N LYS A 107 -16.32 -2.09 -1.13
CA LYS A 107 -17.60 -1.40 -0.87
C LYS A 107 -18.54 -2.22 0.01
N ALA A 108 -18.64 -3.52 -0.25
CA ALA A 108 -19.43 -4.42 0.56
C ALA A 108 -18.91 -4.48 2.00
N THR A 109 -17.58 -4.55 2.19
CA THR A 109 -16.96 -4.55 3.53
C THR A 109 -17.13 -3.22 4.26
N ASN A 110 -17.03 -2.08 3.56
CA ASN A 110 -17.20 -0.76 4.16
C ASN A 110 -18.64 -0.50 4.65
N SER A 111 -19.63 -1.19 4.07
CA SER A 111 -21.03 -1.10 4.47
C SER A 111 -21.28 -1.71 5.86
N PHE A 112 -20.38 -2.55 6.37
CA PHE A 112 -20.43 -3.09 7.74
C PHE A 112 -19.80 -2.17 8.78
N CYS A 113 -19.17 -1.08 8.35
CA CYS A 113 -18.49 -0.10 9.22
C CYS A 113 -19.35 1.14 9.51
N VAL A 114 -20.51 1.27 8.86
CA VAL A 114 -21.46 2.37 9.03
C VAL A 114 -22.79 1.75 9.44
N GLY A 115 -23.27 2.09 10.64
CA GLY A 115 -24.51 1.54 11.19
C GLY A 115 -25.75 1.97 10.41
N GLU A 116 -26.60 0.97 10.16
CA GLU A 116 -28.07 0.98 10.00
C GLU A 116 -28.73 1.55 8.73
N GLY A 117 -29.80 0.87 8.29
CA GLY A 117 -30.98 1.53 7.69
C GLY A 117 -31.63 0.88 6.45
N GLU A 118 -32.60 -0.01 6.69
CA GLU A 118 -33.87 -0.17 5.94
C GLU A 118 -33.91 -0.90 4.56
N ASP A 119 -34.31 -2.17 4.65
CA ASP A 119 -35.56 -2.77 4.16
C ASP A 119 -36.07 -2.63 2.70
N HIS A 120 -36.09 -3.81 2.07
CA HIS A 120 -37.17 -4.46 1.33
C HIS A 120 -37.59 -4.00 -0.09
N ASP A 121 -37.32 -4.92 -1.00
CA ASP A 121 -37.86 -5.15 -2.34
C ASP A 121 -39.38 -5.45 -2.33
N VAL A 122 -40.14 -4.90 -3.29
CA VAL A 122 -41.46 -5.42 -3.70
C VAL A 122 -41.64 -5.28 -5.23
N PRO A 123 -41.85 -6.38 -5.97
CA PRO A 123 -42.18 -6.36 -7.40
C PRO A 123 -43.62 -5.89 -7.66
N LYS A 124 -43.82 -4.98 -8.62
CA LYS A 124 -45.16 -4.57 -9.08
C LYS A 124 -45.59 -5.40 -10.29
N GLU A 125 -46.52 -6.32 -10.07
CA GLU A 125 -47.40 -6.89 -11.08
C GLU A 125 -48.62 -5.98 -11.36
N LYS A 126 -49.28 -6.27 -12.49
CA LYS A 126 -50.68 -5.95 -12.87
C LYS A 126 -50.94 -4.51 -13.38
N THR A 127 -51.65 -4.23 -14.48
CA THR A 127 -52.66 -4.99 -15.24
C THR A 127 -52.81 -4.41 -16.65
N VAL A 128 -53.03 -5.31 -17.61
CA VAL A 128 -53.51 -5.08 -18.98
C VAL A 128 -54.95 -4.57 -18.96
N ILE A 129 -55.24 -3.46 -19.64
CA ILE A 129 -56.61 -3.18 -20.13
C ILE A 129 -56.55 -2.83 -21.61
N VAL A 130 -57.43 -3.53 -22.33
CA VAL A 130 -57.64 -3.61 -23.77
C VAL A 130 -58.31 -2.36 -24.34
N SER A 131 -58.02 -2.17 -25.63
CA SER A 131 -58.41 -1.18 -26.63
C SER A 131 -59.91 -0.90 -26.87
N THR A 132 -60.11 0.26 -27.54
CA THR A 132 -61.10 0.64 -28.61
C THR A 132 -62.39 1.42 -28.22
N PRO A 133 -63.15 2.04 -29.17
CA PRO A 133 -62.82 3.32 -29.82
C PRO A 133 -64.04 4.26 -30.06
N THR A 134 -63.79 5.41 -30.73
CA THR A 134 -64.71 6.17 -31.61
C THR A 134 -65.73 7.11 -30.95
N THR A 135 -65.73 8.40 -31.36
CA THR A 135 -66.85 9.08 -32.06
C THR A 135 -66.74 10.62 -32.01
N SER A 136 -66.55 11.21 -33.20
CA SER A 136 -66.92 12.54 -33.73
C SER A 136 -66.85 13.83 -32.88
N SER A 137 -66.07 14.80 -33.40
CA SER A 137 -66.26 16.27 -33.33
C SER A 137 -67.65 16.73 -33.86
N PRO A 138 -68.08 18.02 -33.87
CA PRO A 138 -67.36 19.27 -33.58
C PRO A 138 -68.15 20.39 -32.83
N THR A 139 -67.47 21.52 -32.60
CA THR A 139 -67.95 22.93 -32.70
C THR A 139 -67.86 23.78 -31.44
N GLN A 140 -67.28 24.96 -31.64
CA GLN A 140 -66.92 26.01 -30.70
C GLN A 140 -68.15 26.86 -30.30
N ASN A 141 -68.19 27.41 -29.08
CA ASN A 141 -67.89 28.84 -28.83
C ASN A 141 -68.27 29.37 -27.43
N VAL A 142 -67.30 30.09 -26.86
CA VAL A 142 -67.36 31.29 -25.98
C VAL A 142 -68.08 31.20 -24.63
N THR A 143 -67.30 31.28 -23.55
CA THR A 143 -67.59 32.15 -22.39
C THR A 143 -66.27 32.47 -21.68
N GLU A 144 -66.02 33.76 -21.53
CA GLU A 144 -64.90 34.35 -20.78
C GLU A 144 -64.94 33.84 -19.33
N ASN A 145 -63.82 33.33 -18.82
CA ASN A 145 -63.61 33.15 -17.38
C ASN A 145 -62.11 33.24 -17.06
N GLU A 146 -61.80 34.21 -16.20
CA GLU A 146 -60.61 34.41 -15.37
C GLU A 146 -59.29 33.78 -15.82
N VAL A 147 -58.31 34.64 -16.14
CA VAL A 147 -56.89 34.27 -16.10
C VAL A 147 -56.52 34.02 -14.63
N ILE A 148 -56.82 32.82 -14.15
CA ILE A 148 -56.10 32.25 -13.02
C ILE A 148 -54.70 31.94 -13.57
N GLU A 149 -53.70 32.69 -13.13
CA GLU A 149 -52.29 32.32 -13.29
C GLU A 149 -52.02 31.08 -12.42
N LEU A 150 -52.58 29.94 -12.86
CA LEU A 150 -52.15 28.63 -12.44
C LEU A 150 -50.75 28.46 -13.01
N ASP A 151 -49.75 28.70 -12.16
CA ASP A 151 -48.37 28.34 -12.45
C ASP A 151 -48.39 26.87 -12.92
N ARG A 152 -48.15 26.70 -14.22
CA ARG A 152 -48.29 25.41 -14.90
C ARG A 152 -47.39 24.43 -14.15
N PRO A 153 -47.87 23.23 -13.75
CA PRO A 153 -47.03 22.29 -13.05
C PRO A 153 -45.78 22.03 -13.88
N THR A 154 -44.62 22.28 -13.27
CA THR A 154 -43.31 22.09 -13.90
C THR A 154 -43.29 20.72 -14.54
N GLY A 155 -43.27 20.69 -15.87
CA GLY A 155 -43.59 19.50 -16.63
C GLY A 155 -42.68 18.32 -16.26
N ARG A 156 -43.22 17.09 -16.36
CA ARG A 156 -42.50 15.83 -16.05
C ARG A 156 -41.06 15.75 -16.59
N LYS A 157 -40.70 16.49 -17.64
CA LYS A 157 -39.34 16.57 -18.21
C LYS A 157 -38.36 17.44 -17.38
N ALA A 158 -38.78 18.60 -16.88
CA ALA A 158 -37.92 19.51 -16.11
C ALA A 158 -37.66 18.97 -14.70
N GLU A 159 -38.72 18.48 -14.04
CA GLU A 159 -38.65 17.76 -12.75
C GLU A 159 -37.70 16.54 -12.85
N LYS A 160 -37.83 15.73 -13.91
CA LYS A 160 -36.96 14.56 -14.16
C LYS A 160 -35.51 14.95 -14.41
N HIS A 161 -35.26 16.06 -15.09
CA HIS A 161 -33.90 16.57 -15.28
C HIS A 161 -33.28 17.01 -13.95
N LYS A 162 -34.03 17.75 -13.12
CA LYS A 162 -33.58 18.19 -11.79
C LYS A 162 -33.22 16.99 -10.89
N ARG A 163 -34.11 15.99 -10.78
CA ARG A 163 -33.84 14.75 -10.03
C ARG A 163 -32.61 14.01 -10.53
N LYS A 164 -32.35 14.01 -11.85
CA LYS A 164 -31.17 13.36 -12.44
C LYS A 164 -29.87 14.13 -12.13
N VAL A 165 -29.92 15.46 -12.08
CA VAL A 165 -28.78 16.30 -11.69
C VAL A 165 -28.50 16.14 -10.19
N GLU A 166 -29.53 16.14 -9.35
CA GLU A 166 -29.41 15.90 -7.91
C GLU A 166 -28.87 14.50 -7.61
N ALA A 167 -29.39 13.45 -8.26
CA ALA A 167 -28.87 12.09 -8.12
C ALA A 167 -27.40 11.97 -8.56
N LYS A 168 -26.99 12.68 -9.62
CA LYS A 168 -25.58 12.76 -10.03
C LYS A 168 -24.73 13.47 -9.00
N LYS A 169 -25.22 14.56 -8.41
CA LYS A 169 -24.54 15.33 -7.36
C LYS A 169 -24.32 14.49 -6.10
N MET A 170 -25.36 13.77 -5.65
CA MET A 170 -25.27 12.85 -4.50
C MET A 170 -24.29 11.71 -4.76
N LYS A 171 -24.30 11.13 -5.96
CA LYS A 171 -23.33 10.10 -6.34
C LYS A 171 -21.88 10.60 -6.33
N TYR A 172 -21.65 11.84 -6.76
CA TYR A 172 -20.34 12.46 -6.71
C TYR A 172 -19.90 12.78 -5.28
N ALA A 173 -20.81 13.28 -4.43
CA ALA A 173 -20.56 13.54 -3.03
C ALA A 173 -20.17 12.25 -2.27
N HIS A 174 -20.93 11.17 -2.43
CA HIS A 174 -20.59 9.87 -1.83
C HIS A 174 -19.25 9.32 -2.34
N LEU A 175 -18.92 9.51 -3.62
CA LEU A 175 -17.64 9.09 -4.16
C LEU A 175 -16.48 9.89 -3.54
N GLU A 176 -16.67 11.18 -3.32
CA GLU A 176 -15.68 12.06 -2.69
C GLU A 176 -15.51 11.75 -1.21
N GLU A 177 -16.61 11.50 -0.50
CA GLU A 177 -16.59 11.08 0.90
C GLU A 177 -15.89 9.73 1.09
N SER A 178 -16.18 8.75 0.23
CA SER A 178 -15.48 7.46 0.24
C SER A 178 -13.97 7.61 -0.01
N ARG A 179 -13.57 8.54 -0.89
CA ARG A 179 -12.15 8.88 -1.11
C ARG A 179 -11.52 9.59 0.09
N ALA A 180 -12.27 10.44 0.78
CA ALA A 180 -11.80 11.11 1.98
C ALA A 180 -11.56 10.11 3.12
N GLN A 181 -12.50 9.18 3.34
CA GLN A 181 -12.35 8.09 4.30
C GLN A 181 -11.14 7.21 3.99
N GLU A 182 -10.93 6.87 2.71
CA GLU A 182 -9.77 6.09 2.28
C GLU A 182 -8.45 6.83 2.56
N LYS A 183 -8.37 8.13 2.26
CA LYS A 183 -7.18 8.95 2.60
C LYS A 183 -6.90 8.99 4.10
N GLU A 184 -7.94 9.18 4.91
CA GLU A 184 -7.80 9.22 6.38
C GLU A 184 -7.34 7.87 6.94
N PHE A 185 -7.82 6.76 6.39
CA PHE A 185 -7.34 5.42 6.74
C PHE A 185 -5.83 5.28 6.48
N TYR A 186 -5.34 5.69 5.32
CA TYR A 186 -3.91 5.63 5.02
C TYR A 186 -3.08 6.57 5.88
N ARG A 187 -3.60 7.76 6.21
CA ARG A 187 -2.93 8.70 7.12
C ARG A 187 -2.75 8.08 8.50
N LEU A 188 -3.82 7.55 9.08
CA LEU A 188 -3.78 6.94 10.41
C LEU A 188 -2.89 5.69 10.42
N LYS A 189 -2.91 4.90 9.35
CA LYS A 189 -2.02 3.76 9.17
C LYS A 189 -0.55 4.21 9.15
N ALA A 190 -0.20 5.23 8.36
CA ALA A 190 1.15 5.78 8.30
C ALA A 190 1.61 6.34 9.66
N GLU A 191 0.72 7.03 10.38
CA GLU A 191 0.98 7.53 11.73
C GLU A 191 1.28 6.40 12.72
N LYS A 192 0.46 5.35 12.71
CA LYS A 192 0.70 4.16 13.55
C LYS A 192 2.05 3.51 13.25
N PHE A 193 2.41 3.36 11.97
CA PHE A 193 3.72 2.84 11.60
C PHE A 193 4.87 3.74 12.05
N ALA A 194 4.72 5.06 11.95
CA ALA A 194 5.71 6.01 12.44
C ALA A 194 5.87 5.92 13.96
N TYR A 195 4.77 5.72 14.70
CA TYR A 195 4.79 5.49 16.14
C TYR A 195 5.54 4.19 16.49
N ASP A 196 5.18 3.07 15.86
CA ASP A 196 5.81 1.77 16.09
C ASP A 196 7.33 1.82 15.78
N ARG A 197 7.74 2.54 14.73
CA ARG A 197 9.15 2.79 14.40
C ARG A 197 9.85 3.60 15.50
N LYS A 198 9.26 4.72 15.93
CA LYS A 198 9.82 5.57 17.00
C LYS A 198 9.98 4.78 18.31
N ALA A 199 8.98 3.98 18.68
CA ALA A 199 9.05 3.14 19.88
C ALA A 199 10.19 2.12 19.81
N LYS A 200 10.44 1.53 18.62
CA LYS A 200 11.56 0.61 18.41
C LYS A 200 12.91 1.33 18.49
N GLU A 201 13.02 2.51 17.88
CA GLU A 201 14.23 3.35 17.92
C GLU A 201 14.55 3.82 19.34
N GLU A 202 13.53 4.23 20.11
CA GLU A 202 13.68 4.63 21.50
C GLU A 202 14.13 3.46 22.38
N LYS A 203 13.54 2.27 22.21
CA LYS A 203 13.98 1.07 22.92
C LYS A 203 15.44 0.72 22.62
N LEU A 204 15.84 0.82 21.34
CA LEU A 204 17.22 0.57 20.94
C LEU A 204 18.18 1.61 21.53
N ARG A 205 17.76 2.89 21.56
CA ARG A 205 18.52 3.97 22.17
C ARG A 205 18.72 3.75 23.67
N LEU A 206 17.66 3.41 24.41
CA LEU A 206 17.75 3.11 25.83
C LEU A 206 18.66 1.90 26.11
N GLN A 207 18.64 0.90 25.23
CA GLN A 207 19.55 -0.25 25.33
C GLN A 207 21.02 0.15 25.12
N ALA A 208 21.30 1.00 24.14
CA ALA A 208 22.64 1.53 23.89
C ALA A 208 23.14 2.38 25.07
N GLU A 209 22.30 3.25 25.61
CA GLU A 209 22.61 4.07 26.79
C GLU A 209 22.90 3.21 28.02
N LYS A 210 22.12 2.15 28.26
CA LYS A 210 22.37 1.21 29.34
C LYS A 210 23.70 0.47 29.18
N MET A 211 24.05 0.08 27.95
CA MET A 211 25.33 -0.56 27.65
C MET A 211 26.51 0.40 27.89
N GLU A 212 26.36 1.66 27.49
CA GLU A 212 27.36 2.71 27.73
C GLU A 212 27.58 2.94 29.23
N LEU A 213 26.50 3.07 30.02
CA LEU A 213 26.61 3.21 31.48
C LEU A 213 27.27 1.99 32.14
N SER A 214 27.00 0.78 31.64
CA SER A 214 27.66 -0.43 32.11
C SER A 214 29.17 -0.39 31.84
N LEU A 215 29.57 0.05 30.66
CA LEU A 215 30.98 0.18 30.28
C LEU A 215 31.69 1.28 31.09
N GLN A 216 31.02 2.39 31.36
CA GLN A 216 31.55 3.46 32.21
C GLN A 216 31.73 2.98 33.67
N ALA A 217 30.78 2.22 34.20
CA ALA A 217 30.89 1.65 35.54
C ALA A 217 32.07 0.65 35.65
N GLU A 218 32.27 -0.18 34.63
CA GLU A 218 33.41 -1.10 34.58
C GLU A 218 34.74 -0.35 34.47
N LYS A 219 34.81 0.70 33.66
CA LYS A 219 36.00 1.56 33.55
C LYS A 219 36.36 2.21 34.88
N LEU A 220 35.38 2.76 35.60
CA LEU A 220 35.57 3.31 36.94
C LEU A 220 36.08 2.27 37.94
N ARG A 221 35.56 1.04 37.86
CA ARG A 221 36.03 -0.07 38.70
C ARG A 221 37.49 -0.43 38.40
N LEU A 222 37.85 -0.59 37.13
CA LEU A 222 39.22 -0.91 36.72
C LEU A 222 40.20 0.22 37.09
N GLU A 223 39.77 1.47 36.97
CA GLU A 223 40.56 2.63 37.40
C GLU A 223 40.78 2.62 38.91
N ALA A 224 39.75 2.35 39.70
CA ALA A 224 39.88 2.21 41.15
C ALA A 224 40.85 1.08 41.52
N GLU A 225 40.71 -0.11 40.91
CA GLU A 225 41.62 -1.23 41.13
C GLU A 225 43.06 -0.89 40.74
N LYS A 226 43.27 -0.19 39.61
CA LYS A 226 44.59 0.28 39.19
C LYS A 226 45.19 1.28 40.18
N THR A 227 44.38 2.19 40.74
CA THR A 227 44.87 3.13 41.76
C THR A 227 45.24 2.42 43.06
N GLU A 228 44.47 1.42 43.48
CA GLU A 228 44.77 0.61 44.66
C GLU A 228 46.02 -0.23 44.46
N LEU A 229 46.19 -0.85 43.29
CA LEU A 229 47.41 -1.58 42.95
C LEU A 229 48.63 -0.65 42.98
N ALA A 230 48.54 0.54 42.39
CA ALA A 230 49.63 1.53 42.44
C ALA A 230 49.96 1.98 43.88
N LYS A 231 48.95 2.16 44.74
CA LYS A 231 49.18 2.41 46.17
C LYS A 231 49.88 1.22 46.84
N LYS A 232 49.47 -0.01 46.54
CA LYS A 232 50.07 -1.23 47.07
C LYS A 232 51.52 -1.36 46.65
N GLU A 233 51.84 -1.18 45.37
CA GLU A 233 53.20 -1.18 44.85
C GLU A 233 54.06 -0.07 45.48
N SER A 234 53.50 1.13 45.67
CA SER A 234 54.20 2.21 46.36
C SER A 234 54.47 1.86 47.83
N ASN A 235 53.52 1.23 48.52
CA ASN A 235 53.70 0.79 49.89
C ASN A 235 54.77 -0.31 49.98
N GLU A 236 54.74 -1.30 49.08
CA GLU A 236 55.77 -2.34 48.99
C GLU A 236 57.15 -1.74 48.72
N ARG A 237 57.26 -0.75 47.82
CA ARG A 237 58.51 -0.01 47.59
C ARG A 237 59.02 0.68 48.86
N ILE A 238 58.14 1.34 49.61
CA ILE A 238 58.51 1.99 50.88
C ILE A 238 58.95 0.96 51.93
N MET A 239 58.31 -0.20 52.00
CA MET A 239 58.65 -1.28 52.92
C MET A 239 60.00 -1.95 52.61
N MET A 240 60.39 -2.01 51.32
CA MET A 240 61.64 -2.63 50.87
C MET A 240 62.82 -1.67 50.73
N MET A 241 62.63 -0.38 51.01
CA MET A 241 63.69 0.62 50.89
C MET A 241 64.67 0.56 52.07
N ASP A 242 65.98 0.61 51.80
CA ASP A 242 67.02 0.61 52.83
C ASP A 242 67.13 1.99 53.50
N VAL A 243 66.65 2.07 54.74
CA VAL A 243 66.61 3.29 55.58
C VAL A 243 67.90 3.55 56.35
N ASN A 244 68.81 2.56 56.45
CA ASN A 244 70.05 2.71 57.21
C ASN A 244 71.07 3.59 56.48
N SER A 245 71.01 3.59 55.15
CA SER A 245 71.85 4.38 54.25
C SER A 245 71.49 5.88 54.18
N MET A 246 70.39 6.30 54.81
CA MET A 246 69.81 7.64 54.63
C MET A 246 70.05 8.59 55.83
N PRO A 247 70.10 9.92 55.61
CA PRO A 247 70.19 10.92 56.68
C PRO A 247 69.05 10.82 57.69
N GLU A 248 69.31 11.15 58.96
CA GLU A 248 68.40 10.94 60.11
C GLU A 248 66.97 11.46 59.91
N ILE A 249 66.83 12.66 59.33
CA ILE A 249 65.51 13.28 59.07
C ILE A 249 64.71 12.48 58.05
N GLN A 250 65.37 11.93 57.01
CA GLN A 250 64.69 11.11 56.01
C GLN A 250 64.43 9.70 56.55
N ARG A 251 65.38 9.12 57.29
CA ARG A 251 65.24 7.81 57.94
C ARG A 251 64.00 7.77 58.83
N SER A 252 63.89 8.70 59.78
CA SER A 252 62.75 8.79 60.71
C SER A 252 61.40 8.91 59.99
N TYR A 253 61.33 9.72 58.91
CA TYR A 253 60.14 9.84 58.08
C TYR A 253 59.72 8.51 57.44
N PHE A 254 60.64 7.76 56.83
CA PHE A 254 60.30 6.50 56.18
C PHE A 254 60.05 5.35 57.17
N GLU A 255 60.75 5.30 58.30
CA GLU A 255 60.45 4.36 59.38
C GLU A 255 59.04 4.57 59.95
N GLU A 256 58.61 5.82 60.11
CA GLU A 256 57.24 6.15 60.50
C GLU A 256 56.24 5.70 59.43
N ARG A 257 56.54 5.93 58.15
CA ARG A 257 55.71 5.48 57.03
C ARG A 257 55.57 3.96 56.96
N GLN A 258 56.66 3.22 57.19
CA GLN A 258 56.67 1.75 57.26
C GLN A 258 55.81 1.25 58.43
N ARG A 259 55.93 1.86 59.62
CA ARG A 259 55.08 1.55 60.78
C ARG A 259 53.60 1.80 60.51
N GLU A 260 53.27 2.91 59.85
CA GLU A 260 51.89 3.26 59.45
C GLU A 260 51.31 2.22 58.49
N ILE A 261 52.05 1.85 57.44
CA ILE A 261 51.63 0.84 56.46
C ILE A 261 51.36 -0.50 57.15
N MET A 262 52.27 -0.93 58.04
CA MET A 262 52.11 -2.17 58.82
C MET A 262 50.90 -2.13 59.77
N ARG A 263 50.57 -0.97 60.33
CA ARG A 263 49.38 -0.82 61.19
C ARG A 263 48.09 -0.94 60.39
N ARG A 264 48.01 -0.28 59.22
CA ARG A 264 46.86 -0.35 58.32
C ARG A 264 46.62 -1.75 57.75
N SER A 265 47.67 -2.52 57.51
CA SER A 265 47.56 -3.89 57.01
C SER A 265 47.06 -4.90 58.06
N ARG A 266 47.01 -4.52 59.35
CA ARG A 266 46.58 -5.38 60.46
C ARG A 266 45.15 -5.10 60.94
N ALA A 267 44.55 -4.01 60.49
CA ALA A 267 43.19 -3.57 60.84
C ALA A 267 42.21 -3.99 59.75
#